data_AF-A0A0F9W7G7-F1
#
_entry.id   AF-A0A0F9W7G7-F1
#
_cell.length_a   1.000
_cell.length_b   1.000
_cell.length_c   1.000
_cell.angle_alpha   90.00
_cell.angle_beta   90.00
_cell.angle_gamma   90.00
#
_symmetry.space_group_name_H-M   'P 1'
#
loop_
_entity.id
_entity.type
_entity.pdbx_description
1 polymer ?
#
loop_
_entity_poly.entity_id
_entity_poly.type
_entity_poly.pdbx_seq_one_letter_code
_entity_poly.pdbx_strand_id
1 'polypeptide(L)'
;MTLITEYGTVLLILACLFGFFMAWGVGANDVANAMGTSVGSRALTIKQAILIAMVFEFLGAYLAGGSVTQTIRSGILDADMISPDQMIFGMLASLLAAGTWLLIASIKGWPVSTTHSIIGAVIGFGAVGVSMDAVHWGGVVPIVSSWVISPLLSGVVAFMIFMSVHKLILNTEDPFANAKRYVPFYMFAVGFIVTIVTLTKGLKHVGLELSGLQSLGLALLFGAIVCAVGVLLLKRIKPDPVADKSFHFASVEKVFAILMIFTACAMAFAHGSNDVANAVGPLAAIVGVLSSGGDIVEKSVVPGWVLLLGGVGIVVGLATYGYRVMATIGQHITELTPSRGFAAELATATTVVGASSIGLPISTTHTLVGAVLGVGMARGIGALNLRVIGTIFSSWVVTLPAGAVLAIIYFFILSAIFS
;
A
#
# COMPACT_ATOMS: atom_id res chain seq x y z
N MET A 1 -27.61 -0.61 31.88
CA MET A 1 -26.21 -1.07 31.87
C MET A 1 -25.61 -0.61 30.56
N THR A 2 -24.36 -0.16 30.52
CA THR A 2 -23.76 0.30 29.26
C THR A 2 -23.48 -0.91 28.36
N LEU A 3 -23.72 -0.80 27.05
CA LEU A 3 -23.47 -1.83 26.03
C LEU A 3 -22.10 -2.50 26.21
N ILE A 4 -21.09 -1.68 26.52
CA ILE A 4 -19.71 -2.09 26.77
C ILE A 4 -19.59 -3.05 27.97
N THR A 5 -20.36 -2.83 29.03
CA THR A 5 -20.34 -3.69 30.23
C THR A 5 -20.97 -5.06 29.96
N GLU A 6 -21.97 -5.12 29.07
CA GLU A 6 -22.71 -6.35 28.78
C GLU A 6 -22.08 -7.17 27.64
N TYR A 7 -21.64 -6.49 26.57
CA TYR A 7 -21.18 -7.12 25.33
C TYR A 7 -19.72 -6.83 24.98
N GLY A 8 -18.93 -6.14 25.82
CA GLY A 8 -17.58 -5.70 25.49
C GLY A 8 -16.66 -6.80 24.94
N THR A 9 -16.69 -8.01 25.54
CA THR A 9 -15.91 -9.17 25.05
C THR A 9 -16.38 -9.64 23.66
N VAL A 10 -17.69 -9.69 23.42
CA VAL A 10 -18.26 -10.10 22.14
C VAL A 10 -17.88 -9.09 21.05
N LEU A 11 -18.00 -7.80 21.35
CA LEU A 11 -17.63 -6.70 20.44
C LEU A 11 -16.14 -6.72 20.12
N LEU A 12 -15.27 -7.03 21.08
CA LEU A 12 -13.85 -7.20 20.84
C LEU A 12 -13.55 -8.39 19.92
N ILE A 13 -14.21 -9.53 20.13
CA ILE A 13 -14.05 -10.72 19.26
C ILE A 13 -14.49 -10.39 17.83
N LEU A 14 -15.66 -9.75 17.67
CA LEU A 14 -16.14 -9.30 16.36
C LEU A 14 -15.17 -8.33 15.71
N ALA A 15 -14.62 -7.39 16.47
CA ALA A 15 -13.64 -6.43 15.97
C ALA A 15 -12.38 -7.13 15.45
N CYS A 16 -11.85 -8.10 16.20
CA CYS A 16 -10.71 -8.91 15.77
C CYS A 16 -11.03 -9.71 14.50
N LEU A 17 -12.22 -10.32 14.41
CA LEU A 17 -12.64 -11.09 13.24
C LEU A 17 -12.81 -10.21 12.00
N PHE A 18 -13.51 -9.09 12.12
CA PHE A 18 -13.74 -8.18 10.98
C PHE A 18 -12.47 -7.42 10.58
N GLY A 19 -11.64 -7.04 11.55
CA GLY A 19 -10.32 -6.47 11.31
C GLY A 19 -9.41 -7.45 10.58
N PHE A 20 -9.40 -8.72 11.00
CA PHE A 20 -8.65 -9.77 10.30
C PHE A 20 -9.20 -10.01 8.89
N PHE A 21 -10.51 -10.03 8.72
CA PHE A 21 -11.15 -10.18 7.41
C PHE A 21 -10.83 -9.02 6.46
N MET A 22 -10.84 -7.78 6.96
CA MET A 22 -10.41 -6.61 6.20
C MET A 22 -8.93 -6.70 5.82
N ALA A 23 -8.06 -7.05 6.77
CA ALA A 23 -6.62 -7.24 6.52
C ALA A 23 -6.35 -8.37 5.50
N TRP A 24 -7.10 -9.46 5.59
CA TRP A 24 -7.11 -10.52 4.58
C TRP A 24 -7.51 -9.99 3.20
N GLY A 25 -8.56 -9.16 3.13
CA GLY A 25 -8.99 -8.50 1.90
C GLY A 25 -7.90 -7.61 1.29
N VAL A 26 -7.16 -6.88 2.14
CA VAL A 26 -6.01 -6.06 1.73
C VAL A 26 -4.94 -6.93 1.07
N GLY A 27 -4.47 -7.98 1.74
CA GLY A 27 -3.44 -8.87 1.18
C GLY A 27 -3.91 -9.64 -0.06
N ALA A 28 -5.20 -9.99 -0.13
CA ALA A 28 -5.79 -10.68 -1.27
C ALA A 28 -5.88 -9.81 -2.54
N ASN A 29 -6.24 -8.52 -2.40
CA ASN A 29 -6.42 -7.61 -3.54
C ASN A 29 -5.12 -6.91 -3.92
N ASP A 30 -4.42 -6.35 -2.93
CA ASP A 30 -3.42 -5.31 -3.19
C ASP A 30 -2.00 -5.84 -3.39
N VAL A 31 -1.73 -7.14 -3.17
CA VAL A 31 -0.43 -7.73 -3.53
C VAL A 31 -0.09 -7.53 -5.00
N ALA A 32 -1.11 -7.44 -5.86
CA ALA A 32 -0.92 -7.16 -7.27
C ALA A 32 -0.39 -5.73 -7.51
N ASN A 33 -0.60 -4.80 -6.59
CA ASN A 33 0.00 -3.46 -6.61
C ASN A 33 1.48 -3.49 -6.19
N ALA A 34 1.85 -4.38 -5.28
CA ALA A 34 3.25 -4.50 -4.84
C ALA A 34 4.11 -5.31 -5.80
N MET A 35 3.56 -6.38 -6.38
CA MET A 35 4.32 -7.40 -7.12
C MET A 35 3.88 -7.59 -8.57
N GLY A 36 2.78 -6.98 -9.01
CA GLY A 36 2.21 -7.20 -10.34
C GLY A 36 3.16 -6.77 -11.46
N THR A 37 3.92 -5.70 -11.26
CA THR A 37 4.97 -5.23 -12.18
C THR A 37 6.13 -6.22 -12.28
N SER A 38 6.57 -6.78 -11.16
CA SER A 38 7.66 -7.76 -11.10
C SER A 38 7.30 -9.11 -11.71
N VAL A 39 6.05 -9.55 -11.53
CA VAL A 39 5.53 -10.75 -12.17
C VAL A 39 5.25 -10.51 -13.65
N GLY A 40 4.64 -9.37 -14.00
CA GLY A 40 4.33 -8.98 -15.38
C GLY A 40 5.58 -8.83 -16.26
N SER A 41 6.68 -8.31 -15.70
CA SER A 41 7.97 -8.21 -16.38
C SER A 41 8.74 -9.53 -16.48
N ARG A 42 8.21 -10.59 -15.86
CA ARG A 42 8.86 -11.91 -15.72
C ARG A 42 10.18 -11.86 -14.96
N ALA A 43 10.42 -10.81 -14.17
CA ALA A 43 11.57 -10.75 -13.26
C ALA A 43 11.40 -11.74 -12.09
N LEU A 44 10.16 -11.93 -11.63
CA LEU A 44 9.79 -12.88 -10.58
C LEU A 44 8.70 -13.83 -11.04
N THR A 45 8.75 -15.07 -10.56
CA THR A 45 7.61 -15.98 -10.63
C THR A 45 6.57 -15.60 -9.57
N ILE A 46 5.30 -15.96 -9.79
CA ILE A 46 4.21 -15.73 -8.82
C ILE A 46 4.58 -16.28 -7.43
N LYS A 47 5.17 -17.48 -7.37
CA LYS A 47 5.59 -18.10 -6.09
C LYS A 47 6.66 -17.27 -5.37
N GLN A 48 7.66 -16.77 -6.09
CA GLN A 48 8.71 -15.93 -5.51
C GLN A 48 8.14 -14.59 -5.04
N ALA A 49 7.29 -13.96 -5.86
CA ALA A 49 6.61 -12.72 -5.52
C ALA A 49 5.79 -12.86 -4.22
N ILE A 50 5.03 -13.95 -4.08
CA ILE A 50 4.26 -14.24 -2.86
C ILE A 50 5.16 -14.36 -1.64
N LEU A 51 6.24 -15.14 -1.72
CA LEU A 51 7.17 -15.34 -0.59
C LEU A 51 7.83 -14.02 -0.15
N ILE A 52 8.27 -13.21 -1.11
CA ILE A 52 8.88 -11.90 -0.83
C ILE A 52 7.84 -10.97 -0.20
N ALA A 53 6.64 -10.88 -0.79
CA ALA A 53 5.60 -9.98 -0.32
C ALA A 53 5.14 -10.34 1.10
N MET A 54 4.98 -11.62 1.44
CA MET A 54 4.63 -12.02 2.82
C MET A 54 5.62 -11.51 3.86
N VAL A 55 6.93 -11.52 3.56
CA VAL A 55 7.95 -11.01 4.49
C VAL A 55 7.91 -9.49 4.56
N PHE A 56 7.97 -8.81 3.41
CA PHE A 56 8.14 -7.37 3.39
C PHE A 56 6.85 -6.60 3.70
N GLU A 57 5.67 -7.08 3.29
CA GLU A 57 4.40 -6.48 3.71
C GLU A 57 4.17 -6.65 5.21
N PHE A 58 4.48 -7.82 5.78
CA PHE A 58 4.41 -8.03 7.23
C PHE A 58 5.35 -7.08 7.99
N LEU A 59 6.61 -6.97 7.53
CA LEU A 59 7.58 -6.05 8.13
C LEU A 59 7.13 -4.60 8.01
N GLY A 60 6.61 -4.19 6.84
CA GLY A 60 6.06 -2.85 6.62
C GLY A 60 4.89 -2.55 7.55
N ALA A 61 3.94 -3.48 7.62
CA ALA A 61 2.75 -3.39 8.46
C ALA A 61 3.11 -3.27 9.93
N TYR A 62 3.96 -4.17 10.43
CA TYR A 62 4.32 -4.21 11.84
C TYR A 62 5.27 -3.08 12.25
N LEU A 63 6.29 -2.78 11.44
CA LEU A 63 7.31 -1.79 11.81
C LEU A 63 6.89 -0.36 11.49
N ALA A 64 6.06 -0.11 10.48
CA ALA A 64 5.77 1.24 10.00
C ALA A 64 4.27 1.56 9.84
N GLY A 65 3.35 0.65 10.18
CA GLY A 65 1.89 0.85 10.05
C GLY A 65 1.25 1.84 11.01
N GLY A 66 1.94 2.22 12.10
CA GLY A 66 1.35 3.03 13.17
C GLY A 66 0.99 4.47 12.77
N SER A 67 1.74 5.09 11.85
CA SER A 67 1.59 6.53 11.55
C SER A 67 0.32 6.88 10.77
N VAL A 68 -0.11 6.02 9.84
CA VAL A 68 -1.33 6.24 9.03
C VAL A 68 -2.59 5.86 9.80
N THR A 69 -2.46 4.89 10.71
CA THR A 69 -3.57 4.37 11.53
C THR A 69 -4.28 5.48 12.32
N GLN A 70 -3.53 6.47 12.81
CA GLN A 70 -4.09 7.59 13.57
C GLN A 70 -5.05 8.45 12.72
N THR A 71 -4.73 8.71 11.46
CA THR A 71 -5.54 9.55 10.57
C THR A 71 -6.87 8.90 10.20
N ILE A 72 -6.90 7.58 10.00
CA ILE A 72 -8.17 6.87 9.72
C ILE A 72 -9.10 6.89 10.94
N ARG A 73 -8.53 6.87 12.15
CA ARG A 73 -9.29 6.93 13.40
C ARG A 73 -9.91 8.30 13.67
N SER A 74 -9.12 9.37 13.66
CA SER A 74 -9.54 10.69 14.17
C SER A 74 -9.62 11.77 13.09
N GLY A 75 -9.22 11.48 11.85
CA GLY A 75 -9.20 12.47 10.78
C GLY A 75 -10.53 12.62 10.02
N ILE A 76 -11.42 11.62 10.11
CA ILE A 76 -12.62 11.52 9.27
C ILE A 76 -13.90 11.85 10.04
N LEU A 77 -13.97 11.48 11.32
CA LEU A 77 -15.16 11.61 12.14
C LEU A 77 -14.91 12.57 13.31
N ASP A 78 -15.94 13.33 13.66
CA ASP A 78 -15.96 14.16 14.85
C ASP A 78 -16.34 13.29 16.07
N ALA A 79 -15.39 13.11 16.98
CA ALA A 79 -15.57 12.28 18.17
C ALA A 79 -16.61 12.84 19.15
N ASP A 80 -16.80 14.16 19.18
CA ASP A 80 -17.74 14.82 20.11
C ASP A 80 -19.20 14.62 19.69
N MET A 81 -19.43 14.30 18.41
CA MET A 81 -20.75 14.14 17.81
C MET A 81 -21.21 12.66 17.77
N ILE A 82 -20.36 11.72 18.17
CA ILE A 82 -20.59 10.29 18.03
C ILE A 82 -20.60 9.62 19.40
N SER A 83 -21.63 8.83 19.68
CA SER A 83 -21.66 8.06 20.92
C SER A 83 -20.66 6.89 20.87
N PRO A 84 -20.16 6.41 22.03
CA PRO A 84 -19.24 5.26 22.08
C PRO A 84 -19.78 4.02 21.35
N ASP A 85 -21.08 3.76 21.50
CA ASP A 85 -21.77 2.63 20.87
C ASP A 85 -21.84 2.81 19.35
N GLN A 86 -22.17 4.01 18.87
CA GLN A 86 -22.17 4.35 17.45
C GLN A 86 -20.77 4.23 16.83
N MET A 87 -19.71 4.65 17.56
CA MET A 87 -18.33 4.50 17.12
C MET A 87 -17.97 3.02 16.95
N ILE A 88 -18.31 2.17 17.92
CA ILE A 88 -18.03 0.73 17.86
C ILE A 88 -18.76 0.09 16.67
N PHE A 89 -20.08 0.29 16.56
CA PHE A 89 -20.87 -0.30 15.48
C PHE A 89 -20.47 0.23 14.10
N GLY A 90 -20.18 1.53 14.00
CA GLY A 90 -19.74 2.17 12.76
C GLY A 90 -18.42 1.61 12.26
N MET A 91 -17.44 1.45 13.15
CA MET A 91 -16.14 0.88 12.79
C MET A 91 -16.23 -0.63 12.47
N LEU A 92 -17.04 -1.40 13.20
CA LEU A 92 -17.32 -2.81 12.88
C LEU A 92 -17.97 -2.95 11.50
N ALA A 93 -19.01 -2.15 11.24
CA ALA A 93 -19.69 -2.10 9.96
C ALA A 93 -18.73 -1.71 8.83
N SER A 94 -17.84 -0.75 9.08
CA SER A 94 -16.87 -0.29 8.09
C SER A 94 -15.86 -1.38 7.71
N LEU A 95 -15.32 -2.09 8.71
CA LEU A 95 -14.41 -3.22 8.49
C LEU A 95 -15.10 -4.34 7.68
N LEU A 96 -16.33 -4.69 8.06
CA LEU A 96 -17.10 -5.73 7.37
C LEU A 96 -17.48 -5.33 5.94
N ALA A 97 -17.86 -4.07 5.73
CA ALA A 97 -18.23 -3.51 4.43
C ALA A 97 -17.05 -3.51 3.46
N ALA A 98 -15.94 -2.91 3.88
CA ALA A 98 -14.73 -2.85 3.08
C ALA A 98 -14.18 -4.26 2.82
N GLY A 99 -14.13 -5.13 3.82
CA GLY A 99 -13.71 -6.53 3.66
C GLY A 99 -14.59 -7.29 2.66
N THR A 100 -15.92 -7.10 2.72
CA THR A 100 -16.86 -7.74 1.79
C THR A 100 -16.66 -7.25 0.36
N TRP A 101 -16.49 -5.94 0.16
CA TRP A 101 -16.21 -5.40 -1.16
C TRP A 101 -14.89 -5.93 -1.73
N LEU A 102 -13.83 -6.00 -0.92
CA LEU A 102 -12.53 -6.52 -1.32
C LEU A 102 -12.57 -8.02 -1.63
N LEU A 103 -13.36 -8.81 -0.90
CA LEU A 103 -13.60 -10.20 -1.22
C LEU A 103 -14.24 -10.32 -2.62
N ILE A 104 -15.30 -9.56 -2.89
CA ILE A 104 -15.99 -9.57 -4.19
C ILE A 104 -15.02 -9.16 -5.32
N ALA A 105 -14.28 -8.07 -5.12
CA ALA A 105 -13.30 -7.58 -6.09
C ALA A 105 -12.20 -8.63 -6.35
N SER A 106 -11.67 -9.25 -5.30
CA SER A 106 -10.61 -10.27 -5.40
C SER A 106 -11.09 -11.55 -6.09
N ILE A 107 -12.33 -11.99 -5.83
CA ILE A 107 -12.96 -13.11 -6.56
C ILE A 107 -13.05 -12.82 -8.05
N LYS A 108 -13.37 -11.58 -8.41
CA LYS A 108 -13.48 -11.15 -9.81
C LYS A 108 -12.14 -10.74 -10.44
N GLY A 109 -11.05 -10.77 -9.68
CA GLY A 109 -9.73 -10.33 -10.15
C GLY A 109 -9.64 -8.82 -10.41
N TRP A 110 -10.51 -8.01 -9.80
CA TRP A 110 -10.55 -6.57 -9.99
C TRP A 110 -9.57 -5.87 -9.04
N PRO A 111 -8.62 -5.09 -9.57
CA PRO A 111 -7.80 -4.21 -8.75
C PRO A 111 -8.66 -3.02 -8.29
N VAL A 112 -8.93 -2.95 -7.00
CA VAL A 112 -9.66 -1.83 -6.39
C VAL A 112 -8.75 -1.13 -5.38
N SER A 113 -9.24 -0.04 -4.77
CA SER A 113 -8.52 0.64 -3.71
C SER A 113 -9.11 0.26 -2.35
N THR A 114 -8.32 -0.42 -1.53
CA THR A 114 -8.66 -0.73 -0.14
C THR A 114 -8.90 0.54 0.68
N THR A 115 -8.03 1.54 0.52
CA THR A 115 -8.13 2.86 1.17
C THR A 115 -9.45 3.56 0.83
N HIS A 116 -9.86 3.58 -0.44
CA HIS A 116 -11.16 4.14 -0.82
C HIS A 116 -12.34 3.37 -0.22
N SER A 117 -12.21 2.03 -0.16
CA SER A 117 -13.27 1.16 0.36
C SER A 117 -13.54 1.47 1.82
N ILE A 118 -12.49 1.53 2.65
CA ILE A 118 -12.65 1.78 4.09
C ILE A 118 -13.02 3.23 4.38
N ILE A 119 -12.43 4.21 3.69
CA ILE A 119 -12.76 5.62 3.92
C ILE A 119 -14.19 5.92 3.47
N GLY A 120 -14.62 5.37 2.33
CA GLY A 120 -16.01 5.42 1.89
C GLY A 120 -16.96 4.79 2.91
N ALA A 121 -16.60 3.64 3.47
CA ALA A 121 -17.37 2.98 4.52
C ALA A 121 -17.51 3.84 5.79
N VAL A 122 -16.40 4.43 6.26
CA VAL A 122 -16.37 5.30 7.45
C VAL A 122 -17.21 6.57 7.23
N ILE A 123 -17.04 7.24 6.08
CA ILE A 123 -17.85 8.42 5.72
C ILE A 123 -19.32 8.03 5.59
N GLY A 124 -19.62 6.88 4.99
CA GLY A 124 -20.98 6.40 4.77
C GLY A 124 -21.76 6.21 6.06
N PHE A 125 -21.19 5.49 7.04
CA PHE A 125 -21.86 5.34 8.34
C PHE A 125 -21.88 6.67 9.10
N GLY A 126 -20.81 7.47 9.06
CA GLY A 126 -20.76 8.74 9.77
C GLY A 126 -21.89 9.67 9.31
N ALA A 127 -22.01 9.88 8.01
CA ALA A 127 -22.97 10.79 7.41
C ALA A 127 -24.43 10.34 7.56
N VAL A 128 -24.71 9.04 7.44
CA VAL A 128 -26.10 8.51 7.39
C VAL A 128 -26.51 7.81 8.68
N GLY A 129 -25.61 7.09 9.32
CA GLY A 129 -25.85 6.38 10.58
C GLY A 129 -25.80 7.28 11.81
N VAL A 130 -25.09 8.41 11.73
CA VAL A 130 -25.05 9.44 12.80
C VAL A 130 -25.64 10.75 12.31
N SER A 131 -24.88 11.55 11.55
CA SER A 131 -25.32 12.81 10.94
C SER A 131 -24.30 13.33 9.94
N MET A 132 -24.71 14.22 9.03
CA MET A 132 -23.80 14.83 8.06
C MET A 132 -22.69 15.68 8.73
N ASP A 133 -22.99 16.23 9.91
CA ASP A 133 -22.07 17.04 10.72
C ASP A 133 -21.09 16.18 11.54
N ALA A 134 -21.38 14.89 11.77
CA ALA A 134 -20.46 13.96 12.42
C ALA A 134 -19.25 13.60 11.55
N VAL A 135 -19.27 13.96 10.26
CA VAL A 135 -18.12 13.81 9.35
C VAL A 135 -17.30 15.09 9.37
N HIS A 136 -16.03 14.98 9.73
CA HIS A 136 -15.09 16.09 9.71
C HIS A 136 -14.63 16.40 8.27
N TRP A 137 -15.44 17.15 7.53
CA TRP A 137 -15.17 17.50 6.12
C TRP A 137 -13.82 18.18 5.90
N GLY A 138 -13.35 18.97 6.88
CA GLY A 138 -12.02 19.59 6.87
C GLY A 138 -10.88 18.57 6.83
N GLY A 139 -11.01 17.44 7.53
CA GLY A 139 -10.05 16.33 7.50
C GLY A 139 -10.20 15.42 6.28
N VAL A 140 -11.40 15.32 5.70
CA VAL A 140 -11.65 14.55 4.47
C VAL A 140 -11.02 15.23 3.24
N VAL A 141 -10.98 16.56 3.18
CA VAL A 141 -10.42 17.30 2.01
C VAL A 141 -8.96 16.93 1.70
N PRO A 142 -8.01 16.91 2.67
CA PRO A 142 -6.64 16.45 2.43
C PRO A 142 -6.56 15.01 1.92
N ILE A 143 -7.41 14.12 2.45
CA ILE A 143 -7.48 12.71 2.02
C ILE A 143 -7.88 12.63 0.55
N VAL A 144 -9.00 13.26 0.16
CA VAL A 144 -9.48 13.25 -1.22
C VAL A 144 -8.49 13.92 -2.17
N SER A 145 -7.85 15.02 -1.74
CA SER A 145 -6.80 15.70 -2.49
C SER A 145 -5.61 14.77 -2.75
N SER A 146 -5.22 13.97 -1.75
CA SER A 146 -4.11 13.02 -1.87
C SER A 146 -4.36 11.96 -2.96
N TRP A 147 -5.61 11.59 -3.22
CA TRP A 147 -5.97 10.59 -4.24
C TRP A 147 -5.74 11.07 -5.68
N VAL A 148 -5.65 12.38 -5.88
CA VAL A 148 -5.30 13.01 -7.16
C VAL A 148 -3.81 13.36 -7.20
N ILE A 149 -3.28 13.87 -6.09
CA ILE A 149 -1.88 14.32 -6.00
C ILE A 149 -0.91 13.13 -6.02
N SER A 150 -1.19 12.04 -5.31
CA SER A 150 -0.26 10.91 -5.19
C SER A 150 0.00 10.19 -6.53
N PRO A 151 -1.01 9.91 -7.39
CA PRO A 151 -0.75 9.33 -8.70
C PRO A 151 0.02 10.26 -9.63
N LEU A 152 -0.29 11.56 -9.59
CA LEU A 152 0.41 12.57 -10.38
C LEU A 152 1.88 12.66 -9.96
N LEU A 153 2.13 12.80 -8.66
CA LEU A 153 3.48 12.87 -8.10
C LEU A 153 4.27 11.61 -8.44
N SER A 154 3.67 10.44 -8.25
CA SER A 154 4.33 9.17 -8.58
C SER A 154 4.61 9.04 -10.08
N GLY A 155 3.69 9.48 -10.95
CA GLY A 155 3.91 9.54 -12.39
C GLY A 155 5.07 10.45 -12.78
N VAL A 156 5.16 11.64 -12.19
CA VAL A 156 6.28 12.58 -12.43
C VAL A 156 7.60 11.99 -11.94
N VAL A 157 7.63 11.41 -10.75
CA VAL A 157 8.84 10.75 -10.21
C VAL A 157 9.25 9.56 -11.08
N ALA A 158 8.30 8.72 -11.51
CA ALA A 158 8.56 7.58 -12.36
C ALA A 158 9.08 8.00 -13.75
N PHE A 159 8.50 9.07 -14.32
CA PHE A 159 8.99 9.68 -15.56
C PHE A 159 10.44 10.16 -15.41
N MET A 160 10.77 10.88 -14.33
CA MET A 160 12.13 11.36 -14.08
C MET A 160 13.13 10.21 -13.89
N ILE A 161 12.77 9.20 -13.10
CA ILE A 161 13.60 8.00 -12.89
C ILE A 161 13.83 7.30 -14.23
N PHE A 162 12.78 7.05 -15.01
CA PHE A 162 12.91 6.38 -16.29
C PHE A 162 13.70 7.22 -17.31
N MET A 163 13.53 8.54 -17.31
CA MET A 163 14.31 9.42 -18.19
C MET A 163 15.81 9.41 -17.84
N SER A 164 16.14 9.32 -16.55
CA SER A 164 17.52 9.14 -16.10
C SER A 164 18.12 7.82 -16.58
N VAL A 165 17.37 6.72 -16.52
CA VAL A 165 17.77 5.41 -17.08
C VAL A 165 17.96 5.48 -18.58
N HIS A 166 17.00 6.12 -19.26
CA HIS A 166 17.05 6.25 -20.70
C HIS A 166 18.30 7.01 -21.14
N LYS A 167 18.61 8.14 -20.49
CA LYS A 167 19.76 8.98 -20.82
C LYS A 167 21.11 8.38 -20.41
N LEU A 168 21.20 7.76 -19.24
CA LEU A 168 22.47 7.30 -18.66
C LEU A 168 22.83 5.86 -19.06
N ILE A 169 21.83 5.05 -19.42
CA ILE A 169 22.01 3.61 -19.67
C ILE A 169 21.55 3.26 -21.09
N LEU A 170 20.27 3.44 -21.42
CA LEU A 170 19.70 2.87 -22.65
C LEU A 170 20.16 3.58 -23.93
N ASN A 171 20.32 4.90 -23.90
CA ASN A 171 20.75 5.72 -25.03
C ASN A 171 22.25 6.03 -24.95
N THR A 172 23.07 4.98 -24.91
CA THR A 172 24.53 5.08 -24.84
C THR A 172 25.20 4.06 -25.75
N GLU A 173 26.50 4.23 -26.02
CA GLU A 173 27.27 3.33 -26.91
C GLU A 173 27.38 1.90 -26.36
N ASP A 174 27.57 1.75 -25.04
CA ASP A 174 27.53 0.45 -24.34
C ASP A 174 26.53 0.48 -23.17
N PRO A 175 25.25 0.19 -23.46
CA PRO A 175 24.19 0.14 -22.46
C PRO A 175 24.41 -0.90 -21.36
N PHE A 176 25.11 -2.01 -21.65
CA PHE A 176 25.33 -3.07 -20.67
C PHE A 176 26.39 -2.68 -19.64
N ALA A 177 27.50 -2.09 -20.09
CA ALA A 177 28.51 -1.54 -19.18
C ALA A 177 27.93 -0.42 -18.32
N ASN A 178 27.14 0.48 -18.92
CA ASN A 178 26.47 1.56 -18.18
C ASN A 178 25.42 1.03 -17.20
N ALA A 179 24.68 -0.02 -17.54
CA ALA A 179 23.77 -0.66 -16.59
C ALA A 179 24.52 -1.14 -15.35
N LYS A 180 25.65 -1.85 -15.51
CA LYS A 180 26.48 -2.29 -14.38
C LYS A 180 27.08 -1.14 -13.56
N ARG A 181 27.30 0.02 -14.19
CA ARG A 181 27.82 1.22 -13.52
C ARG A 181 26.76 1.97 -12.74
N TYR A 182 25.58 2.18 -13.32
CA TYR A 182 24.55 3.08 -12.77
C TYR A 182 23.50 2.36 -11.91
N VAL A 183 23.17 1.10 -12.20
CA VAL A 183 22.19 0.31 -11.42
C VAL A 183 22.51 0.23 -9.92
N PRO A 184 23.77 0.07 -9.48
CA PRO A 184 24.12 0.13 -8.06
C PRO A 184 23.71 1.42 -7.34
N PHE A 185 23.70 2.57 -8.02
CA PHE A 185 23.25 3.83 -7.42
C PHE A 185 21.74 3.85 -7.21
N TYR A 186 20.96 3.26 -8.11
CA TYR A 186 19.52 3.08 -7.89
C TYR A 186 19.27 2.10 -6.73
N MET A 187 20.05 1.01 -6.62
CA MET A 187 19.98 0.08 -5.49
C MET A 187 20.28 0.78 -4.15
N PHE A 188 21.30 1.66 -4.13
CA PHE A 188 21.59 2.51 -2.99
C PHE A 188 20.39 3.38 -2.61
N ALA A 189 19.80 4.08 -3.58
CA ALA A 189 18.67 4.97 -3.35
C ALA A 189 17.46 4.23 -2.78
N VAL A 190 17.17 3.02 -3.28
CA VAL A 190 16.12 2.14 -2.75
C VAL A 190 16.35 1.83 -1.28
N GLY A 191 17.54 1.31 -0.93
CA GLY A 191 17.88 0.98 0.45
C GLY A 191 17.83 2.20 1.37
N PHE A 192 18.37 3.32 0.91
CA PHE A 192 18.36 4.58 1.66
C PHE A 192 16.94 5.08 1.96
N ILE A 193 16.07 5.17 0.95
CA ILE A 193 14.70 5.72 1.09
C ILE A 193 13.85 4.86 2.02
N VAL A 194 13.90 3.53 1.86
CA VAL A 194 13.13 2.63 2.72
C VAL A 194 13.60 2.73 4.16
N THR A 195 14.92 2.71 4.40
CA THR A 195 15.46 2.77 5.76
C THR A 195 15.21 4.11 6.44
N ILE A 196 15.43 5.24 5.76
CA ILE A 196 15.28 6.56 6.41
C ILE A 196 13.85 6.79 6.89
N VAL A 197 12.86 6.37 6.12
CA VAL A 197 11.45 6.56 6.53
C VAL A 197 11.02 5.55 7.59
N THR A 198 11.49 4.31 7.49
CA THR A 198 11.27 3.30 8.53
C THR A 198 11.80 3.79 9.88
N LEU A 199 13.02 4.32 9.92
CA LEU A 199 13.67 4.78 11.17
C LEU A 199 13.06 6.07 11.73
N THR A 200 12.68 7.02 10.87
CA THR A 200 12.18 8.33 11.35
C THR A 200 10.71 8.32 11.76
N LYS A 201 9.91 7.38 11.24
CA LYS A 201 8.44 7.37 11.43
C LYS A 201 7.87 6.04 11.87
N GLY A 202 8.46 4.92 11.44
CA GLY A 202 7.94 3.60 11.75
C GLY A 202 8.24 3.15 13.18
N LEU A 203 9.50 3.23 13.61
CA LEU A 203 9.94 2.60 14.87
C LEU A 203 9.50 3.31 16.16
N LYS A 204 8.68 4.36 16.09
CA LYS A 204 8.21 5.08 17.28
C LYS A 204 7.43 4.19 18.25
N HIS A 205 6.65 3.23 17.74
CA HIS A 205 5.90 2.29 18.59
C HIS A 205 6.79 1.21 19.23
N VAL A 206 8.00 0.97 18.69
CA VAL A 206 9.00 0.04 19.22
C VAL A 206 9.85 0.71 20.33
N GLY A 207 9.63 2.00 20.61
CA GLY A 207 10.35 2.75 21.64
C GLY A 207 11.78 3.14 21.24
N LEU A 208 12.13 3.02 19.96
CA LEU A 208 13.44 3.44 19.43
C LEU A 208 13.36 4.89 18.94
N GLU A 209 13.72 5.83 19.81
CA GLU A 209 13.86 7.25 19.46
C GLU A 209 15.28 7.55 18.98
N LEU A 210 15.52 7.35 17.69
CA LEU A 210 16.80 7.72 17.08
C LEU A 210 16.81 9.21 16.71
N SER A 211 17.95 9.87 16.89
CA SER A 211 18.11 11.24 16.40
C SER A 211 18.08 11.28 14.87
N GLY A 212 17.74 12.45 14.29
CA GLY A 212 17.72 12.62 12.84
C GLY A 212 19.06 12.29 12.17
N LEU A 213 20.18 12.65 12.83
CA LEU A 213 21.53 12.33 12.37
C LEU A 213 21.84 10.83 12.43
N GLN A 214 21.43 10.13 13.49
CA GLN A 214 21.60 8.68 13.61
C GLN A 214 20.78 7.93 12.56
N SER A 215 19.53 8.36 12.34
CA SER A 215 18.65 7.79 11.32
C SER A 215 19.23 7.97 9.92
N LEU A 216 19.79 9.15 9.64
CA LEU A 216 20.48 9.43 8.38
C LEU A 216 21.73 8.55 8.20
N GLY A 217 22.57 8.44 9.23
CA GLY A 217 23.77 7.60 9.19
C GLY A 217 23.45 6.12 8.94
N LEU A 218 22.43 5.58 9.61
CA LEU A 218 21.97 4.20 9.42
C LEU A 218 21.35 3.98 8.03
N ALA A 219 20.58 4.96 7.51
CA ALA A 219 20.04 4.87 6.17
C ALA A 219 21.12 4.88 5.09
N LEU A 220 22.16 5.72 5.24
CA LEU A 220 23.32 5.74 4.34
C LEU A 220 24.07 4.40 4.39
N LEU A 221 24.28 3.85 5.59
CA LEU A 221 24.93 2.56 5.77
C LEU A 221 24.13 1.42 5.12
N PHE A 222 22.83 1.37 5.35
CA PHE A 222 21.98 0.33 4.77
C PHE A 222 21.89 0.45 3.25
N GLY A 223 21.76 1.67 2.71
CA GLY A 223 21.86 1.93 1.28
C GLY A 223 23.19 1.43 0.69
N ALA A 224 24.31 1.67 1.39
CA ALA A 224 25.63 1.18 0.97
C ALA A 224 25.73 -0.35 0.99
N ILE A 225 25.13 -1.02 1.98
CA ILE A 225 25.05 -2.48 2.05
C ILE A 225 24.24 -3.04 0.87
N VAL A 226 23.06 -2.48 0.60
CA VAL A 226 22.21 -2.88 -0.54
C VAL A 226 22.96 -2.69 -1.86
N CYS A 227 23.67 -1.57 -2.02
CA CYS A 227 24.53 -1.32 -3.17
C CYS A 227 25.66 -2.36 -3.30
N ALA A 228 26.37 -2.66 -2.22
CA ALA A 228 27.46 -3.63 -2.22
C ALA A 228 26.98 -5.03 -2.59
N VAL A 229 25.88 -5.50 -1.99
CA VAL A 229 25.24 -6.77 -2.34
C VAL A 229 24.82 -6.76 -3.81
N GLY A 230 24.20 -5.66 -4.26
CA GLY A 230 23.85 -5.42 -5.65
C GLY A 230 25.03 -5.61 -6.61
N VAL A 231 26.14 -4.93 -6.36
CA VAL A 231 27.37 -5.05 -7.16
C VAL A 231 27.87 -6.50 -7.21
N LEU A 232 27.86 -7.22 -6.09
CA LEU A 232 28.28 -8.63 -6.05
C LEU A 232 27.38 -9.52 -6.91
N LEU A 233 26.06 -9.29 -6.90
CA LEU A 233 25.11 -10.01 -7.75
C LEU A 233 25.31 -9.67 -9.23
N LEU A 234 25.51 -8.39 -9.57
CA LEU A 234 25.71 -7.92 -10.94
C LEU A 234 27.01 -8.45 -11.58
N LYS A 235 28.04 -8.74 -10.77
CA LYS A 235 29.29 -9.38 -11.26
C LYS A 235 29.06 -10.74 -11.90
N ARG A 236 28.00 -11.46 -11.47
CA ARG A 236 27.67 -12.81 -11.99
C ARG A 236 26.97 -12.78 -13.35
N ILE A 237 26.42 -11.63 -13.76
CA ILE A 237 25.75 -11.49 -15.05
C ILE A 237 26.79 -11.31 -16.15
N LYS A 238 26.77 -12.21 -17.15
CA LYS A 238 27.56 -12.08 -18.37
C LYS A 238 26.66 -11.60 -19.53
N PRO A 239 27.20 -10.80 -20.47
CA PRO A 239 26.48 -10.44 -21.67
C PRO A 239 26.15 -11.70 -22.48
N ASP A 240 24.98 -11.69 -23.12
CA ASP A 240 24.46 -12.79 -23.92
C ASP A 240 24.23 -12.29 -25.36
N PRO A 241 25.27 -12.36 -26.23
CA PRO A 241 25.23 -11.77 -27.56
C PRO A 241 24.20 -12.42 -28.50
N VAL A 242 23.71 -13.62 -28.17
CA VAL A 242 22.71 -14.34 -28.96
C VAL A 242 21.31 -13.83 -28.61
N ALA A 243 21.02 -13.64 -27.32
CA ALA A 243 19.76 -13.05 -26.86
C ALA A 243 19.63 -11.56 -27.24
N ASP A 244 20.73 -10.81 -27.27
CA ASP A 244 20.72 -9.38 -27.64
C ASP A 244 20.42 -9.14 -29.13
N LYS A 245 20.57 -10.17 -29.99
CA LYS A 245 20.21 -10.11 -31.42
C LYS A 245 18.71 -10.25 -31.68
N SER A 246 17.97 -10.96 -30.81
CA SER A 246 16.52 -11.16 -30.95
C SER A 246 15.71 -10.14 -30.16
N PHE A 247 16.24 -9.67 -29.04
CA PHE A 247 15.65 -8.61 -28.23
C PHE A 247 16.75 -7.61 -27.89
N HIS A 248 16.78 -6.49 -28.61
CA HIS A 248 17.68 -5.38 -28.29
C HIS A 248 17.53 -5.07 -26.79
N PHE A 249 18.63 -5.12 -26.03
CA PHE A 249 18.72 -4.92 -24.57
C PHE A 249 18.42 -6.13 -23.66
N ALA A 250 18.34 -7.37 -24.14
CA ALA A 250 18.11 -8.55 -23.28
C ALA A 250 19.09 -8.66 -22.10
N SER A 251 20.38 -8.44 -22.34
CA SER A 251 21.42 -8.46 -21.29
C SER A 251 21.27 -7.32 -20.27
N VAL A 252 20.80 -6.16 -20.72
CA VAL A 252 20.53 -4.99 -19.86
C VAL A 252 19.30 -5.25 -18.99
N GLU A 253 18.25 -5.82 -19.55
CA GLU A 253 17.04 -6.17 -18.80
C GLU A 253 17.31 -7.26 -17.75
N LYS A 254 18.26 -8.19 -17.97
CA LYS A 254 18.72 -9.12 -16.91
C LYS A 254 19.35 -8.39 -15.71
N VAL A 255 20.06 -7.28 -15.94
CA VAL A 255 20.61 -6.43 -14.87
C VAL A 255 19.49 -5.72 -14.12
N PHE A 256 18.53 -5.15 -14.85
CA PHE A 256 17.36 -4.50 -14.25
C PHE A 256 16.47 -5.47 -13.50
N ALA A 257 16.36 -6.74 -13.93
CA ALA A 257 15.61 -7.76 -13.20
C ALA A 257 16.16 -7.98 -11.78
N ILE A 258 17.48 -7.89 -11.57
CA ILE A 258 18.06 -7.94 -10.22
C ILE A 258 17.68 -6.70 -9.41
N LEU A 259 17.80 -5.50 -9.98
CA LEU A 259 17.36 -4.26 -9.32
C LEU A 259 15.89 -4.33 -8.93
N MET A 260 15.06 -4.90 -9.82
CA MET A 260 13.63 -5.01 -9.64
C MET A 260 13.25 -5.83 -8.41
N ILE A 261 14.06 -6.83 -8.04
CA ILE A 261 13.84 -7.59 -6.80
C ILE A 261 13.94 -6.66 -5.58
N PHE A 262 14.93 -5.76 -5.55
CA PHE A 262 15.08 -4.80 -4.44
C PHE A 262 13.94 -3.77 -4.42
N THR A 263 13.51 -3.28 -5.57
CA THR A 263 12.37 -2.34 -5.65
C THR A 263 11.05 -3.02 -5.29
N ALA A 264 10.87 -4.28 -5.64
CA ALA A 264 9.70 -5.07 -5.25
C ALA A 264 9.63 -5.27 -3.73
N CYS A 265 10.76 -5.59 -3.08
CA CYS A 265 10.85 -5.64 -1.62
C CYS A 265 10.50 -4.28 -0.98
N ALA A 266 11.04 -3.19 -1.53
CA ALA A 266 10.77 -1.84 -1.06
C ALA A 266 9.30 -1.44 -1.23
N MET A 267 8.70 -1.78 -2.37
CA MET A 267 7.30 -1.52 -2.66
C MET A 267 6.36 -2.35 -1.79
N ALA A 268 6.67 -3.63 -1.55
CA ALA A 268 5.92 -4.47 -0.61
C ALA A 268 5.98 -3.92 0.83
N PHE A 269 7.16 -3.48 1.28
CA PHE A 269 7.30 -2.83 2.57
C PHE A 269 6.47 -1.53 2.64
N ALA A 270 6.58 -0.67 1.62
CA ALA A 270 5.83 0.57 1.51
C ALA A 270 4.32 0.32 1.57
N HIS A 271 3.85 -0.66 0.80
CA HIS A 271 2.47 -1.10 0.74
C HIS A 271 1.96 -1.55 2.10
N GLY A 272 2.64 -2.51 2.75
CA GLY A 272 2.26 -3.00 4.07
C GLY A 272 2.20 -1.89 5.12
N SER A 273 3.13 -0.93 5.07
CA SER A 273 3.14 0.22 6.00
C SER A 273 1.97 1.19 5.84
N ASN A 274 1.42 1.32 4.64
CA ASN A 274 0.28 2.20 4.38
C ASN A 274 -1.04 1.46 4.59
N ASP A 275 -1.17 0.27 3.99
CA ASP A 275 -2.48 -0.37 3.81
C ASP A 275 -2.91 -1.20 5.02
N VAL A 276 -2.00 -1.53 5.95
CA VAL A 276 -2.39 -2.13 7.24
C VAL A 276 -3.28 -1.19 8.06
N ALA A 277 -3.11 0.12 7.91
CA ALA A 277 -3.91 1.12 8.61
C ALA A 277 -5.40 1.02 8.24
N ASN A 278 -5.73 0.52 7.05
CA ASN A 278 -7.11 0.34 6.59
C ASN A 278 -7.87 -0.68 7.44
N ALA A 279 -7.18 -1.68 8.01
CA ALA A 279 -7.77 -2.64 8.93
C ALA A 279 -7.54 -2.25 10.40
N VAL A 280 -6.33 -1.79 10.71
CA VAL A 280 -5.90 -1.53 12.09
C VAL A 280 -6.45 -0.21 12.62
N GLY A 281 -6.74 0.79 11.78
CA GLY A 281 -7.33 2.07 12.17
C GLY A 281 -8.68 1.90 12.86
N PRO A 282 -9.69 1.36 12.16
CA PRO A 282 -10.99 1.09 12.75
C PRO A 282 -10.94 0.13 13.93
N LEU A 283 -10.10 -0.92 13.85
CA LEU A 283 -9.93 -1.87 14.95
C LEU A 283 -9.34 -1.20 16.21
N ALA A 284 -8.33 -0.35 16.06
CA ALA A 284 -7.74 0.40 17.16
C ALA A 284 -8.70 1.44 17.75
N ALA A 285 -9.62 1.99 16.94
CA ALA A 285 -10.70 2.84 17.44
C ALA A 285 -11.63 2.07 18.36
N ILE A 286 -12.11 0.88 17.94
CA ILE A 286 -12.97 0.00 18.74
C ILE A 286 -12.27 -0.41 20.03
N VAL A 287 -11.04 -0.93 19.93
CA VAL A 287 -10.24 -1.34 21.08
C VAL A 287 -10.02 -0.19 22.06
N GLY A 288 -9.78 1.03 21.54
CA GLY A 288 -9.63 2.23 22.35
C GLY A 288 -10.87 2.52 23.18
N VAL A 289 -12.05 2.56 22.55
CA VAL A 289 -13.32 2.82 23.26
C VAL A 289 -13.62 1.75 24.30
N LEU A 290 -13.43 0.47 23.96
CA LEU A 290 -13.67 -0.65 24.88
C LEU A 290 -12.70 -0.62 26.09
N SER A 291 -11.43 -0.33 25.85
CA SER A 291 -10.40 -0.31 26.91
C SER A 291 -10.53 0.89 27.84
N SER A 292 -11.06 2.01 27.32
CA SER A 292 -11.32 3.22 28.08
C SER A 292 -12.69 3.24 28.77
N GLY A 293 -13.44 2.14 28.73
CA GLY A 293 -14.75 2.05 29.39
C GLY A 293 -15.84 2.93 28.77
N GLY A 294 -15.66 3.36 27.52
CA GLY A 294 -16.59 4.23 26.80
C GLY A 294 -16.01 5.55 26.33
N ASP A 295 -14.83 5.98 26.80
CA ASP A 295 -14.27 7.25 26.34
C ASP A 295 -13.64 7.14 24.94
N ILE A 296 -14.02 8.06 24.04
CA ILE A 296 -13.42 8.18 22.71
C ILE A 296 -12.15 9.04 22.82
N VAL A 297 -11.02 8.40 23.11
CA VAL A 297 -9.73 9.11 23.24
C VAL A 297 -9.18 9.46 21.85
N GLU A 298 -8.91 10.73 21.56
CA GLU A 298 -8.36 11.17 20.26
C GLU A 298 -6.92 10.66 20.00
N LYS A 299 -6.11 10.51 21.04
CA LYS A 299 -4.70 10.11 20.96
C LYS A 299 -4.42 8.87 21.79
N SER A 300 -4.75 7.70 21.26
CA SER A 300 -4.30 6.43 21.82
C SER A 300 -3.31 5.77 20.87
N VAL A 301 -2.18 5.33 21.44
CA VAL A 301 -1.19 4.51 20.73
C VAL A 301 -1.86 3.22 20.28
N VAL A 302 -1.57 2.80 19.05
CA VAL A 302 -2.06 1.55 18.48
C VAL A 302 -1.35 0.39 19.19
N PRO A 303 -2.06 -0.52 19.86
CA PRO A 303 -1.41 -1.65 20.53
C PRO A 303 -0.70 -2.56 19.52
N GLY A 304 0.52 -3.02 19.84
CA GLY A 304 1.33 -3.84 18.93
C GLY A 304 0.65 -5.14 18.48
N TRP A 305 -0.23 -5.71 19.31
CA TRP A 305 -1.01 -6.90 18.94
C TRP A 305 -2.04 -6.63 17.82
N VAL A 306 -2.56 -5.39 17.73
CA VAL A 306 -3.49 -4.98 16.67
C VAL A 306 -2.74 -4.91 15.34
N LEU A 307 -1.55 -4.32 15.33
CA LEU A 307 -0.66 -4.30 14.16
C LEU A 307 -0.26 -5.72 13.75
N LEU A 308 0.03 -6.60 14.72
CA LEU A 308 0.32 -8.01 14.46
C LEU A 308 -0.86 -8.72 13.79
N LEU A 309 -2.08 -8.51 14.29
CA LEU A 309 -3.29 -9.08 13.68
C LEU A 309 -3.47 -8.60 12.24
N GLY A 310 -3.29 -7.30 11.99
CA GLY A 310 -3.34 -6.73 10.64
C GLY A 310 -2.27 -7.33 9.71
N GLY A 311 -1.02 -7.39 10.16
CA GLY A 311 0.09 -7.97 9.39
C GLY A 311 -0.13 -9.45 9.06
N VAL A 312 -0.59 -10.26 10.04
CA VAL A 312 -0.91 -11.68 9.80
C VAL A 312 -2.09 -11.81 8.83
N GLY A 313 -3.13 -10.99 8.98
CA GLY A 313 -4.27 -10.98 8.06
C GLY A 313 -3.85 -10.74 6.62
N ILE A 314 -3.00 -9.72 6.38
CA ILE A 314 -2.43 -9.42 5.06
C ILE A 314 -1.69 -10.64 4.50
N VAL A 315 -0.78 -11.24 5.28
CA VAL A 315 -0.03 -12.43 4.86
C VAL A 315 -0.94 -13.60 4.47
N VAL A 316 -1.99 -13.86 5.25
CA VAL A 316 -2.96 -14.93 4.95
C VAL A 316 -3.76 -14.61 3.69
N GLY A 317 -4.20 -13.37 3.51
CA GLY A 317 -4.86 -12.90 2.28
C GLY A 317 -4.02 -13.14 1.03
N LEU A 318 -2.75 -12.77 1.14
CA LEU A 318 -1.76 -12.91 0.09
C LEU A 318 -1.53 -14.38 -0.28
N ALA A 319 -1.34 -15.24 0.72
CA ALA A 319 -1.10 -16.66 0.53
C ALA A 319 -2.32 -17.40 -0.07
N THR A 320 -3.54 -16.94 0.21
CA THR A 320 -4.77 -17.65 -0.17
C THR A 320 -5.40 -17.16 -1.47
N TYR A 321 -5.42 -15.85 -1.74
CA TYR A 321 -6.11 -15.27 -2.90
C TYR A 321 -5.25 -14.35 -3.77
N GLY A 322 -4.10 -13.90 -3.25
CA GLY A 322 -3.22 -12.94 -3.93
C GLY A 322 -2.78 -13.36 -5.33
N TYR A 323 -2.61 -14.67 -5.57
CA TYR A 323 -2.22 -15.19 -6.89
C TYR A 323 -3.22 -14.89 -8.00
N ARG A 324 -4.52 -14.79 -7.69
CA ARG A 324 -5.57 -14.55 -8.70
C ARG A 324 -5.50 -13.14 -9.25
N VAL A 325 -5.39 -12.15 -8.37
CA VAL A 325 -5.34 -10.73 -8.78
C VAL A 325 -4.00 -10.41 -9.44
N MET A 326 -2.88 -10.97 -8.93
CA MET A 326 -1.57 -10.82 -9.56
C MET A 326 -1.52 -11.30 -11.01
N ALA A 327 -2.21 -12.42 -11.31
CA ALA A 327 -2.25 -12.95 -12.67
C ALA A 327 -2.95 -12.00 -13.66
N THR A 328 -3.86 -11.14 -13.18
CA THR A 328 -4.66 -10.25 -14.03
C THR A 328 -3.97 -8.90 -14.30
N ILE A 329 -3.23 -8.31 -13.36
CA ILE A 329 -2.61 -6.97 -13.54
C ILE A 329 -1.39 -7.00 -14.47
N GLY A 330 -0.55 -8.03 -14.35
CA GLY A 330 0.77 -8.07 -15.00
C GLY A 330 0.75 -8.11 -16.54
N GLN A 331 -0.40 -8.36 -17.17
CA GLN A 331 -0.52 -8.53 -18.62
C GLN A 331 -1.33 -7.43 -19.34
N HIS A 332 -2.06 -6.57 -18.63
CA HIS A 332 -3.12 -5.77 -19.25
C HIS A 332 -2.89 -4.25 -19.32
N ILE A 333 -1.92 -3.69 -18.58
CA ILE A 333 -1.75 -2.22 -18.52
C ILE A 333 -0.76 -1.72 -19.59
N THR A 334 0.46 -2.26 -19.63
CA THR A 334 1.50 -1.95 -20.65
C THR A 334 2.47 -3.12 -20.76
N GLU A 335 3.19 -3.27 -21.88
CA GLU A 335 4.36 -4.16 -21.92
C GLU A 335 5.42 -3.70 -20.89
N LEU A 336 5.51 -4.42 -19.77
CA LEU A 336 6.42 -4.10 -18.68
C LEU A 336 7.75 -4.82 -18.92
N THR A 337 8.81 -4.07 -19.25
CA THR A 337 10.18 -4.57 -19.13
C THR A 337 10.68 -4.33 -17.69
N PRO A 338 11.66 -5.12 -17.19
CA PRO A 338 12.23 -4.88 -15.86
C PRO A 338 12.71 -3.44 -15.62
N SER A 339 13.32 -2.80 -16.63
CA SER A 339 13.71 -1.39 -16.60
C SER A 339 12.56 -0.40 -16.39
N ARG A 340 11.36 -0.72 -16.88
CA ARG A 340 10.15 0.09 -16.70
C ARG A 340 9.53 -0.17 -15.34
N GLY A 341 9.44 -1.45 -14.99
CA GLY A 341 8.83 -1.89 -13.75
C GLY A 341 9.58 -1.38 -12.52
N PHE A 342 10.92 -1.41 -12.50
CA PHE A 342 11.67 -0.87 -11.36
C PHE A 342 11.41 0.64 -11.17
N ALA A 343 11.32 1.41 -12.27
CA ALA A 343 11.10 2.85 -12.19
C ALA A 343 9.72 3.16 -11.63
N ALA A 344 8.70 2.40 -12.06
CA ALA A 344 7.35 2.50 -11.51
C ALA A 344 7.31 2.09 -10.03
N GLU A 345 7.91 0.96 -9.65
CA GLU A 345 7.94 0.47 -8.27
C GLU A 345 8.67 1.43 -7.33
N LEU A 346 9.85 1.93 -7.73
CA LEU A 346 10.62 2.87 -6.91
C LEU A 346 9.87 4.19 -6.71
N ALA A 347 9.27 4.73 -7.77
CA ALA A 347 8.46 5.94 -7.68
C ALA A 347 7.23 5.75 -6.79
N THR A 348 6.57 4.60 -6.92
CA THR A 348 5.39 4.24 -6.12
C THR A 348 5.78 4.08 -4.66
N ALA A 349 6.81 3.28 -4.37
CA ALA A 349 7.31 3.06 -3.02
C ALA A 349 7.71 4.37 -2.35
N THR A 350 8.46 5.23 -3.05
CA THR A 350 8.87 6.55 -2.51
C THR A 350 7.66 7.44 -2.20
N THR A 351 6.66 7.43 -3.08
CA THR A 351 5.44 8.26 -2.90
C THR A 351 4.59 7.75 -1.74
N VAL A 352 4.36 6.43 -1.67
CA VAL A 352 3.61 5.77 -0.59
C VAL A 352 4.29 5.99 0.75
N VAL A 353 5.59 5.70 0.82
CA VAL A 353 6.39 5.89 2.04
C VAL A 353 6.40 7.36 2.46
N GLY A 354 6.54 8.29 1.51
CA GLY A 354 6.44 9.73 1.76
C GLY A 354 5.09 10.14 2.35
N ALA A 355 3.98 9.66 1.79
CA ALA A 355 2.64 9.94 2.31
C ALA A 355 2.42 9.31 3.70
N SER A 356 2.85 8.05 3.91
CA SER A 356 2.79 7.38 5.20
C SER A 356 3.58 8.11 6.28
N SER A 357 4.68 8.77 5.91
CA SER A 357 5.54 9.53 6.83
C SER A 357 4.85 10.78 7.41
N ILE A 358 3.91 11.35 6.66
CA ILE A 358 3.07 12.48 7.09
C ILE A 358 1.68 12.02 7.55
N GLY A 359 1.44 10.71 7.61
CA GLY A 359 0.21 10.10 8.09
C GLY A 359 -0.97 10.20 7.12
N LEU A 360 -0.75 10.55 5.84
CA LEU A 360 -1.84 10.64 4.87
C LEU A 360 -2.16 9.27 4.29
N PRO A 361 -3.39 8.75 4.45
CA PRO A 361 -3.81 7.50 3.83
C PRO A 361 -4.02 7.72 2.32
N ILE A 362 -3.16 7.10 1.51
CA ILE A 362 -3.28 7.17 0.04
C ILE A 362 -3.67 5.82 -0.55
N SER A 363 -4.06 5.81 -1.83
CA SER A 363 -4.29 4.59 -2.59
C SER A 363 -3.00 4.14 -3.28
N THR A 364 -2.47 2.98 -2.86
CA THR A 364 -1.29 2.35 -3.48
C THR A 364 -1.58 1.96 -4.93
N THR A 365 -2.78 1.44 -5.21
CA THR A 365 -3.28 1.14 -6.57
C THR A 365 -3.17 2.36 -7.50
N HIS A 366 -3.60 3.54 -7.05
CA HIS A 366 -3.61 4.73 -7.91
C HIS A 366 -2.22 5.27 -8.12
N THR A 367 -1.42 5.23 -7.05
CA THR A 367 -0.03 5.66 -7.06
C THR A 367 0.77 4.83 -8.07
N LEU A 368 0.59 3.50 -8.08
CA LEU A 368 1.20 2.61 -9.07
C LEU A 368 0.74 2.90 -10.49
N VAL A 369 -0.58 3.04 -10.69
CA VAL A 369 -1.13 3.36 -12.02
C VAL A 369 -0.53 4.67 -12.53
N GLY A 370 -0.46 5.70 -11.69
CA GLY A 370 0.21 6.96 -12.00
C GLY A 370 1.68 6.78 -12.40
N ALA A 371 2.42 5.96 -11.65
CA ALA A 371 3.82 5.63 -11.96
C ALA A 371 3.96 4.92 -13.31
N VAL A 372 3.12 3.93 -13.60
CA VAL A 372 3.11 3.19 -14.88
C VAL A 372 2.77 4.12 -16.04
N LEU A 373 1.80 5.02 -15.86
CA LEU A 373 1.49 6.06 -16.86
C LEU A 373 2.67 6.99 -17.10
N GLY A 374 3.36 7.42 -16.04
CA GLY A 374 4.57 8.23 -16.11
C GLY A 374 5.68 7.57 -16.94
N VAL A 375 5.96 6.29 -16.68
CA VAL A 375 6.92 5.51 -17.46
C VAL A 375 6.46 5.32 -18.92
N GLY A 376 5.17 5.06 -19.14
CA GLY A 376 4.59 4.92 -20.48
C GLY A 376 4.70 6.21 -21.30
N MET A 377 4.41 7.37 -20.70
CA MET A 377 4.53 8.68 -21.35
C MET A 377 5.97 8.99 -21.76
N ALA A 378 6.97 8.53 -21.02
CA ALA A 378 8.39 8.71 -21.38
C ALA A 378 8.77 8.04 -22.72
N ARG A 379 7.96 7.10 -23.23
CA ARG A 379 8.12 6.48 -24.56
C ARG A 379 7.16 7.03 -25.63
N GLY A 380 6.22 7.89 -25.26
CA GLY A 380 5.16 8.39 -26.13
C GLY A 380 3.79 7.81 -25.79
N ILE A 381 2.76 8.65 -25.90
CA ILE A 381 1.38 8.38 -25.45
C ILE A 381 0.76 7.13 -26.12
N GLY A 382 1.20 6.77 -27.33
CA GLY A 382 0.71 5.60 -28.07
C GLY A 382 0.99 4.24 -27.42
N ALA A 383 1.88 4.16 -26.42
CA ALA A 383 2.16 2.94 -25.67
C ALA A 383 1.11 2.64 -24.58
N LEU A 384 0.16 3.55 -24.34
CA LEU A 384 -0.83 3.45 -23.27
C LEU A 384 -2.15 2.86 -23.76
N ASN A 385 -2.69 1.88 -23.02
CA ASN A 385 -4.04 1.36 -23.28
C ASN A 385 -5.10 2.23 -22.56
N LEU A 386 -5.58 3.27 -23.25
CA LEU A 386 -6.56 4.22 -22.70
C LEU A 386 -7.87 3.56 -22.24
N ARG A 387 -8.28 2.43 -22.84
CA ARG A 387 -9.47 1.69 -22.41
C ARG A 387 -9.27 1.08 -21.02
N VAL A 388 -8.13 0.43 -20.79
CA VAL A 388 -7.80 -0.16 -19.49
C VAL A 388 -7.67 0.92 -18.42
N ILE A 389 -7.06 2.05 -18.76
CA ILE A 389 -6.97 3.22 -17.89
C ILE A 389 -8.37 3.70 -17.49
N GLY A 390 -9.27 3.89 -18.46
CA GLY A 390 -10.66 4.27 -18.20
C GLY A 390 -11.42 3.29 -17.29
N THR A 391 -11.23 1.98 -17.50
CA THR A 391 -11.81 0.95 -16.63
C THR A 391 -11.28 1.04 -15.20
N ILE A 392 -9.97 1.27 -15.03
CA ILE A 392 -9.35 1.46 -13.72
C ILE A 392 -9.96 2.69 -13.02
N PHE A 393 -10.02 3.85 -13.68
CA PHE A 393 -10.65 5.04 -13.09
C PHE A 393 -12.11 4.80 -12.70
N SER A 394 -12.87 4.05 -13.51
CA SER A 394 -14.27 3.71 -13.19
C SER A 394 -14.38 2.85 -11.93
N SER A 395 -13.45 1.92 -11.69
CA SER A 395 -13.46 1.09 -10.49
C SER A 395 -13.22 1.93 -9.23
N TRP A 396 -12.43 3.00 -9.34
CA TRP A 396 -12.15 3.92 -8.23
C TRP A 396 -13.39 4.70 -7.80
N VAL A 397 -14.18 5.15 -8.79
CA VAL A 397 -15.44 5.86 -8.56
C VAL A 397 -16.50 4.94 -7.95
N VAL A 398 -16.56 3.68 -8.37
CA VAL A 398 -17.54 2.70 -7.85
C VAL A 398 -17.20 2.21 -6.44
N THR A 399 -15.91 2.11 -6.11
CA THR A 399 -15.45 1.52 -4.85
C THR A 399 -15.89 2.31 -3.61
N LEU A 400 -15.85 3.64 -3.67
CA LEU A 400 -16.20 4.48 -2.51
C LEU A 400 -17.71 4.39 -2.16
N PRO A 401 -18.65 4.56 -3.11
CA PRO A 401 -20.07 4.32 -2.86
C PRO A 401 -20.39 2.89 -2.43
N ALA A 402 -19.71 1.89 -3.01
CA ALA A 402 -19.92 0.50 -2.62
C ALA A 402 -19.57 0.26 -1.14
N GLY A 403 -18.43 0.79 -0.68
CA GLY A 403 -18.04 0.76 0.74
C GLY A 403 -19.04 1.49 1.63
N ALA A 404 -19.45 2.70 1.24
CA ALA A 404 -20.41 3.51 2.00
C ALA A 404 -21.76 2.81 2.17
N VAL A 405 -22.36 2.32 1.08
CA VAL A 405 -23.68 1.67 1.10
C VAL A 405 -23.65 0.40 1.95
N LEU A 406 -22.62 -0.45 1.79
CA LEU A 406 -22.49 -1.66 2.61
C LEU A 406 -22.31 -1.33 4.10
N ALA A 407 -21.54 -0.29 4.42
CA ALA A 407 -21.33 0.13 5.81
C ALA A 407 -22.62 0.64 6.46
N ILE A 408 -23.43 1.42 5.73
CA ILE A 408 -24.74 1.88 6.21
C ILE A 408 -25.65 0.69 6.53
N ILE A 409 -25.71 -0.29 5.62
CA ILE A 409 -26.54 -1.50 5.82
C ILE A 409 -26.06 -2.27 7.05
N TYR A 410 -24.75 -2.55 7.17
CA TYR A 410 -24.21 -3.30 8.30
C TYR A 410 -24.31 -2.54 9.62
N PHE A 411 -24.20 -1.22 9.61
CA PHE A 411 -24.36 -0.39 10.79
C PHE A 411 -25.75 -0.52 11.39
N PHE A 412 -26.81 -0.42 10.58
CA PHE A 412 -28.18 -0.57 11.06
C PHE A 412 -28.49 -2.02 11.49
N ILE A 413 -27.93 -3.02 10.82
CA ILE A 413 -28.05 -4.42 11.25
C ILE A 413 -27.41 -4.64 12.61
N LEU A 414 -26.17 -4.18 12.81
CA LEU A 414 -25.47 -4.30 14.08
C LEU A 414 -26.19 -3.54 15.19
N SER A 415 -26.63 -2.31 14.90
CA SER A 415 -27.42 -1.52 15.85
C SER A 415 -28.68 -2.29 16.28
N ALA A 416 -29.43 -2.86 15.33
CA ALA A 416 -30.64 -3.63 15.64
C ALA A 416 -30.40 -4.92 16.43
N ILE A 417 -29.25 -5.58 16.25
CA ILE A 417 -28.88 -6.80 16.99
C ILE A 417 -28.57 -6.51 18.46
N PHE A 418 -27.98 -5.35 18.75
CA PHE A 418 -27.47 -4.98 20.07
C PHE A 418 -28.29 -3.86 20.75
N SER A 419 -29.46 -3.50 20.20
CA SER A 419 -30.40 -2.52 20.78
C SER A 419 -31.29 -3.10 21.87
#